data_AF-A0A075W9T8-F1
#
_entry.id   AF-A0A075W9T8-F1
#
_cell.length_a   1.000
_cell.length_b   1.000
_cell.length_c   1.000
_cell.angle_alpha   90.00
_cell.angle_beta   90.00
_cell.angle_gamma   90.00
#
_symmetry.space_group_name_H-M   'P 1'
#
loop_
_entity.id
_entity.type
_entity.pdbx_description
1 polymer ?
#
loop_
_entity_poly.entity_id
_entity_poly.type
_entity_poly.pdbx_seq_one_letter_code
_entity_poly.pdbx_strand_id
1 'polypeptide(L)'
;SAVDAAHVVGTNGAADMSESEFNEAKQIYFQRCAGSHGVLRKGATGKPLTPDITQQRGQQYLEALITYGTPLGMPNWGSSGELSKEQITLMAKYIQHTPPQPPEWGMPEMRESWKVLVKPEDRPKKQLNDLDLPNLFSVTLRDAGQIALVDGDSKKIVKVIDTGYAVHISRMSASGRYLHLIGRDARIDMIDLWAKEPTKVAEIKIGIEARSVESSKFKGYEDRYTIAGAYWPPQIAI
;
A
#
# COMPACT_ATOMS: atom_id res chain seq x y z
N SER A 1 -29.61 7.26 30.81
CA SER A 1 -29.35 6.59 29.53
C SER A 1 -29.44 7.60 28.41
N ALA A 2 -28.30 8.19 28.03
CA ALA A 2 -28.23 9.03 26.84
C ALA A 2 -28.05 8.09 25.65
N VAL A 3 -29.00 8.11 24.74
CA VAL A 3 -28.90 7.43 23.45
C VAL A 3 -27.79 8.15 22.70
N ASP A 4 -26.74 7.41 22.34
CA ASP A 4 -25.64 7.89 21.51
C ASP A 4 -26.25 8.48 20.24
N ALA A 5 -26.14 9.80 20.05
CA ALA A 5 -26.58 10.44 18.81
C ALA A 5 -25.61 9.97 17.73
N ALA A 6 -26.00 8.92 17.00
CA ALA A 6 -25.22 8.38 15.90
C ALA A 6 -24.79 9.54 14.99
N HIS A 7 -23.48 9.82 14.93
CA HIS A 7 -22.95 10.89 14.10
C HIS A 7 -23.37 10.61 12.65
N VAL A 8 -24.10 11.55 12.06
CA VAL A 8 -24.57 11.48 10.67
C VAL A 8 -23.57 12.21 9.79
N VAL A 9 -23.13 11.55 8.71
CA VAL A 9 -22.30 12.16 7.68
C VAL A 9 -23.21 12.75 6.62
N GLY A 10 -23.26 14.09 6.56
CA GLY A 10 -24.05 14.84 5.59
C GLY A 10 -23.19 15.43 4.46
N THR A 11 -23.70 15.44 3.24
CA THR A 11 -23.16 16.21 2.11
C THR A 11 -24.33 16.77 1.32
N ASN A 12 -24.26 18.05 0.92
CA ASN A 12 -25.35 18.66 0.16
C ASN A 12 -25.60 17.88 -1.15
N GLY A 13 -26.85 17.49 -1.39
CA GLY A 13 -27.27 16.68 -2.54
C GLY A 13 -27.05 15.16 -2.41
N ALA A 14 -26.48 14.68 -1.30
CA ALA A 14 -26.33 13.25 -1.01
C ALA A 14 -27.32 12.80 0.08
N ALA A 15 -27.75 11.54 0.02
CA ALA A 15 -28.58 10.95 1.07
C ALA A 15 -27.72 10.64 2.30
N ASP A 16 -28.13 11.12 3.47
CA ASP A 16 -27.41 10.94 4.72
C ASP A 16 -27.02 9.48 5.03
N MET A 17 -25.86 9.33 5.65
CA MET A 17 -25.32 8.05 6.12
C MET A 17 -24.97 8.14 7.60
N SER A 18 -25.18 7.06 8.34
CA SER A 18 -24.57 6.93 9.67
C SER A 18 -23.05 6.82 9.55
N GLU A 19 -22.33 7.16 10.61
CA GLU A 19 -20.87 7.02 10.66
C GLU A 19 -20.42 5.57 10.42
N SER A 20 -21.16 4.58 10.95
CA SER A 20 -20.84 3.16 10.75
C SER A 20 -20.97 2.77 9.27
N GLU A 21 -22.06 3.17 8.62
CA GLU A 21 -22.28 2.96 7.19
C GLU A 21 -21.19 3.64 6.36
N PHE A 22 -20.85 4.90 6.69
CA PHE A 22 -19.81 5.64 5.98
C PHE A 22 -18.43 4.99 6.11
N ASN A 23 -18.09 4.49 7.31
CA ASN A 23 -16.81 3.82 7.55
C ASN A 23 -16.71 2.46 6.88
N GLU A 24 -17.80 1.68 6.84
CA GLU A 24 -17.85 0.43 6.07
C GLU A 24 -17.64 0.69 4.57
N ALA A 25 -18.38 1.65 4.01
CA ALA A 25 -18.26 2.01 2.60
C ALA A 25 -16.87 2.55 2.25
N LYS A 26 -16.29 3.37 3.13
CA LYS A 26 -14.91 3.86 3.02
C LYS A 26 -13.92 2.70 2.93
N GLN A 27 -14.05 1.71 3.79
CA GLN A 27 -13.17 0.53 3.77
C GLN A 27 -13.28 -0.25 2.46
N ILE A 28 -14.51 -0.51 1.99
CA ILE A 28 -14.75 -1.17 0.71
C ILE A 28 -14.13 -0.36 -0.45
N TYR A 29 -14.34 0.96 -0.45
CA TYR A 29 -13.78 1.85 -1.46
C TYR A 29 -12.25 1.76 -1.54
N PHE A 30 -11.56 1.87 -0.41
CA PHE A 30 -10.10 1.80 -0.37
C PHE A 30 -9.57 0.44 -0.83
N GLN A 31 -10.23 -0.65 -0.44
CA GLN A 31 -9.77 -1.99 -0.78
C GLN A 31 -10.01 -2.36 -2.26
N ARG A 32 -11.12 -1.91 -2.85
CA ARG A 32 -11.62 -2.43 -4.13
C ARG A 32 -11.75 -1.40 -5.25
N CYS A 33 -11.87 -0.11 -4.92
CA CYS A 33 -12.22 0.93 -5.89
C CYS A 33 -11.13 1.98 -6.08
N ALA A 34 -10.43 2.36 -5.01
CA ALA A 34 -9.47 3.47 -4.99
C ALA A 34 -8.27 3.25 -5.93
N GLY A 35 -7.90 1.99 -6.20
CA GLY A 35 -6.85 1.68 -7.18
C GLY A 35 -7.15 2.18 -8.60
N SER A 36 -8.42 2.13 -9.02
CA SER A 36 -8.84 2.59 -10.36
C SER A 36 -9.37 4.02 -10.36
N HIS A 37 -10.05 4.44 -9.29
CA HIS A 37 -10.74 5.72 -9.23
C HIS A 37 -10.00 6.80 -8.41
N GLY A 38 -8.89 6.44 -7.76
CA GLY A 38 -8.10 7.30 -6.88
C GLY A 38 -8.73 7.49 -5.50
N VAL A 39 -7.91 7.68 -4.47
CA VAL A 39 -8.37 7.85 -3.08
C VAL A 39 -9.25 9.10 -2.90
N LEU A 40 -9.00 10.15 -3.68
CA LEU A 40 -9.83 11.37 -3.73
C LEU A 40 -10.90 11.33 -4.83
N ARG A 41 -11.11 10.16 -5.46
CA ARG A 41 -12.12 9.92 -6.51
C ARG A 41 -11.96 10.76 -7.79
N LYS A 42 -10.78 11.35 -8.03
CA LYS A 42 -10.49 12.17 -9.21
C LYS A 42 -10.20 11.37 -10.49
N GLY A 43 -10.23 10.04 -10.40
CA GLY A 43 -9.90 9.14 -11.51
C GLY A 43 -8.41 8.80 -11.56
N ALA A 44 -8.11 7.61 -12.06
CA ALA A 44 -6.77 7.16 -12.42
C ALA A 44 -6.86 6.41 -13.76
N THR A 45 -7.15 5.12 -13.73
CA THR A 45 -7.55 4.35 -14.93
C THR A 45 -9.06 4.42 -15.15
N GLY A 46 -9.84 4.44 -14.06
CA GLY A 46 -11.28 4.64 -14.05
C GLY A 46 -11.68 6.12 -14.07
N LYS A 47 -12.93 6.37 -14.50
CA LYS A 47 -13.50 7.73 -14.55
C LYS A 47 -13.58 8.37 -13.15
N PRO A 48 -13.57 9.71 -13.04
CA PRO A 48 -13.82 10.39 -11.76
C PRO A 48 -15.18 10.02 -11.17
N LEU A 49 -15.23 9.89 -9.85
CA LEU A 49 -16.44 9.62 -9.04
C LEU A 49 -16.61 10.71 -7.98
N THR A 50 -16.38 11.96 -8.35
CA THR A 50 -16.59 13.11 -7.47
C THR A 50 -18.08 13.43 -7.33
N PRO A 51 -18.51 14.02 -6.20
CA PRO A 51 -19.93 14.28 -5.90
C PRO A 51 -20.69 15.00 -7.01
N ASP A 52 -20.08 15.99 -7.66
CA ASP A 52 -20.66 16.75 -8.78
C ASP A 52 -21.07 15.85 -9.97
N ILE A 53 -20.32 14.79 -10.23
CA ILE A 53 -20.62 13.81 -11.28
C ILE A 53 -21.61 12.77 -10.77
N THR A 54 -21.36 12.19 -9.59
CA THR A 54 -22.15 11.06 -9.09
C THR A 54 -23.56 11.47 -8.71
N GLN A 55 -23.75 12.66 -8.14
CA GLN A 55 -25.08 13.17 -7.80
C GLN A 55 -25.91 13.46 -9.07
N GLN A 56 -25.29 13.92 -10.16
CA GLN A 56 -25.97 14.08 -11.45
C GLN A 56 -26.46 12.73 -12.02
N ARG A 57 -25.73 11.65 -11.76
CA ARG A 57 -26.12 10.29 -12.21
C ARG A 57 -27.25 9.72 -11.36
N GLY A 58 -27.25 9.99 -10.06
CA GLY A 58 -28.26 9.55 -9.12
C GLY A 58 -28.10 8.10 -8.67
N GLN A 59 -28.71 7.78 -7.53
CA GLN A 59 -28.53 6.52 -6.79
C GLN A 59 -28.76 5.27 -7.66
N GLN A 60 -29.89 5.18 -8.35
CA GLN A 60 -30.29 3.96 -9.08
C GLN A 60 -29.35 3.67 -10.26
N TYR A 61 -28.86 4.72 -10.93
CA TYR A 61 -27.86 4.56 -11.99
C TYR A 61 -26.56 4.01 -11.42
N LEU A 62 -26.09 4.57 -10.31
CA LEU A 62 -24.84 4.15 -9.67
C LEU A 62 -24.95 2.70 -9.16
N GLU A 63 -26.06 2.32 -8.55
CA GLU A 63 -26.33 0.94 -8.11
C GLU A 63 -26.29 -0.04 -9.29
N ALA A 64 -26.97 0.27 -10.40
CA ALA A 64 -26.96 -0.57 -11.58
C ALA A 64 -25.53 -0.73 -12.15
N LEU A 65 -24.79 0.38 -12.20
CA LEU A 65 -23.45 0.40 -12.76
C LEU A 65 -22.44 -0.36 -11.90
N ILE A 66 -22.56 -0.29 -10.56
CA ILE A 66 -21.77 -1.11 -9.62
C ILE A 66 -22.17 -2.59 -9.70
N THR A 67 -23.46 -2.89 -9.87
CA THR A 67 -23.98 -4.27 -9.94
C THR A 67 -23.47 -5.01 -11.17
N TYR A 68 -23.53 -4.37 -12.34
CA TYR A 68 -23.30 -5.02 -13.64
C TYR A 68 -21.96 -4.67 -14.27
N GLY A 69 -21.27 -3.65 -13.77
CA GLY A 69 -20.00 -3.20 -14.34
C GLY A 69 -20.16 -2.59 -15.74
N THR A 70 -19.06 -2.51 -16.49
CA THR A 70 -19.07 -2.08 -17.89
C THR A 70 -18.14 -2.93 -18.76
N PRO A 71 -18.41 -3.05 -20.07
CA PRO A 71 -17.53 -3.77 -20.99
C PRO A 71 -16.10 -3.23 -21.08
N LEU A 72 -15.89 -1.96 -20.68
CA LEU A 72 -14.60 -1.26 -20.74
C LEU A 72 -13.77 -1.40 -19.46
N GLY A 73 -13.99 -2.47 -18.69
CA GLY A 73 -13.11 -2.86 -17.58
C GLY A 73 -13.59 -2.51 -16.17
N MET A 74 -14.80 -1.95 -16.01
CA MET A 74 -15.38 -1.85 -14.66
C MET A 74 -15.96 -3.20 -14.24
N PRO A 75 -15.54 -3.78 -13.10
CA PRO A 75 -16.02 -5.08 -12.63
C PRO A 75 -17.52 -5.08 -12.30
N ASN A 76 -18.12 -6.26 -12.40
CA ASN A 76 -19.55 -6.50 -12.20
C ASN A 76 -19.86 -6.99 -10.77
N TRP A 77 -19.49 -6.18 -9.77
CA TRP A 77 -19.40 -6.56 -8.35
C TRP A 77 -20.64 -7.23 -7.75
N GLY A 78 -21.84 -6.84 -8.17
CA GLY A 78 -23.07 -7.47 -7.68
C GLY A 78 -23.36 -8.79 -8.36
N SER A 79 -23.30 -8.81 -9.70
CA SER A 79 -23.56 -10.04 -10.46
C SER A 79 -22.47 -11.11 -10.30
N SER A 80 -21.25 -10.74 -9.86
CA SER A 80 -20.21 -11.69 -9.45
C SER A 80 -20.40 -12.24 -8.03
N GLY A 81 -21.30 -11.65 -7.24
CA GLY A 81 -21.51 -12.01 -5.83
C GLY A 81 -20.45 -11.46 -4.87
N GLU A 82 -19.56 -10.59 -5.34
CA GLU A 82 -18.47 -10.04 -4.53
C GLU A 82 -18.92 -8.93 -3.58
N LEU A 83 -19.99 -8.21 -3.91
CA LEU A 83 -20.66 -7.26 -3.04
C LEU A 83 -22.13 -7.63 -2.89
N SER A 84 -22.66 -7.54 -1.67
CA SER A 84 -24.09 -7.71 -1.42
C SER A 84 -24.90 -6.53 -1.98
N LYS A 85 -26.22 -6.70 -2.10
CA LYS A 85 -27.12 -5.61 -2.54
C LYS A 85 -27.03 -4.40 -1.61
N GLU A 86 -26.94 -4.65 -0.31
CA GLU A 86 -26.82 -3.64 0.73
C GLU A 86 -25.49 -2.87 0.58
N GLN A 87 -24.39 -3.59 0.35
CA GLN A 87 -23.08 -2.97 0.10
C GLN A 87 -23.08 -2.15 -1.19
N ILE A 88 -23.79 -2.58 -2.23
CA ILE A 88 -23.92 -1.81 -3.48
C ILE A 88 -24.66 -0.49 -3.24
N THR A 89 -25.81 -0.54 -2.56
CA THR A 89 -26.56 0.66 -2.18
C THR A 89 -25.72 1.58 -1.31
N LEU A 90 -25.00 1.01 -0.35
CA LEU A 90 -24.10 1.73 0.54
C LEU A 90 -22.98 2.45 -0.24
N MET A 91 -22.33 1.75 -1.18
CA MET A 91 -21.28 2.31 -2.01
C MET A 91 -21.79 3.40 -2.96
N ALA A 92 -22.97 3.21 -3.55
CA ALA A 92 -23.61 4.22 -4.40
C ALA A 92 -23.95 5.50 -3.61
N LYS A 93 -24.39 5.39 -2.35
CA LYS A 93 -24.55 6.55 -1.45
C LYS A 93 -23.20 7.18 -1.14
N TYR A 94 -22.24 6.38 -0.68
CA TYR A 94 -20.91 6.84 -0.27
C TYR A 94 -20.18 7.65 -1.33
N ILE A 95 -20.26 7.24 -2.60
CA ILE A 95 -19.58 7.96 -3.70
C ILE A 95 -20.18 9.34 -3.99
N GLN A 96 -21.40 9.62 -3.53
CA GLN A 96 -22.05 10.92 -3.63
C GLN A 96 -21.71 11.89 -2.50
N HIS A 97 -21.12 11.40 -1.40
CA HIS A 97 -20.59 12.25 -0.32
C HIS A 97 -19.21 12.81 -0.64
N THR A 98 -18.87 13.95 -0.04
CA THR A 98 -17.51 14.52 -0.11
C THR A 98 -16.49 13.47 0.34
N PRO A 99 -15.47 13.15 -0.49
CA PRO A 99 -14.50 12.14 -0.12
C PRO A 99 -13.71 12.59 1.11
N PRO A 100 -13.54 11.73 2.12
CA PRO A 100 -12.72 12.05 3.27
C PRO A 100 -11.26 12.18 2.81
N GLN A 101 -10.57 13.24 3.24
CA GLN A 101 -9.15 13.38 2.96
C GLN A 101 -8.38 12.44 3.91
N PRO A 102 -7.62 11.47 3.40
CA PRO A 102 -6.75 10.67 4.26
C PRO A 102 -5.63 11.57 4.84
N PRO A 103 -5.07 11.22 6.01
CA PRO A 103 -4.04 12.04 6.65
C PRO A 103 -2.81 12.18 5.74
N GLU A 104 -2.16 13.33 5.83
CA GLU A 104 -0.82 13.53 5.27
C GLU A 104 0.22 12.73 6.05
N TRP A 105 1.39 12.52 5.45
CA TRP A 105 2.51 11.81 6.07
C TRP A 105 3.82 12.51 5.72
N GLY A 106 4.21 13.46 6.57
CA GLY A 106 5.36 14.32 6.36
C GLY A 106 6.63 13.80 7.02
N MET A 107 7.66 14.65 7.00
CA MET A 107 8.93 14.39 7.67
C MET A 107 8.80 14.06 9.17
N PRO A 108 7.90 14.70 9.96
CA PRO A 108 7.71 14.33 11.36
C PRO A 108 7.30 12.86 11.53
N GLU A 109 6.26 12.42 10.81
CA GLU A 109 5.75 11.05 10.90
C GLU A 109 6.76 10.04 10.35
N MET A 110 7.47 10.39 9.26
CA MET A 110 8.58 9.58 8.75
C MET A 110 9.66 9.37 9.82
N ARG A 111 10.11 10.45 10.48
CA ARG A 111 11.15 10.38 11.51
C ARG A 111 10.69 9.62 12.75
N GLU A 112 9.44 9.77 13.15
CA GLU A 112 8.86 9.02 14.26
C GLU A 112 8.84 7.50 13.97
N SER A 113 8.56 7.13 12.72
CA SER A 113 8.57 5.72 12.30
C SER A 113 9.97 5.14 12.04
N TRP A 114 11.00 5.99 11.91
CA TRP A 114 12.33 5.57 11.50
C TRP A 114 13.07 4.90 12.65
N LYS A 115 13.52 3.67 12.41
CA LYS A 115 14.37 2.93 13.35
C LYS A 115 15.60 2.40 12.67
N VAL A 116 16.75 2.68 13.27
CA VAL A 116 18.02 2.04 12.93
C VAL A 116 18.24 0.89 13.91
N LEU A 117 18.06 -0.34 13.43
CA LEU A 117 18.16 -1.55 14.24
C LEU A 117 19.61 -1.97 14.46
N VAL A 118 20.46 -1.78 13.44
CA VAL A 118 21.91 -1.98 13.51
C VAL A 118 22.61 -0.80 12.84
N LYS A 119 23.39 -0.05 13.61
CA LYS A 119 24.09 1.14 13.13
C LYS A 119 25.17 0.75 12.10
N PRO A 120 25.43 1.58 11.07
CA PRO A 120 26.41 1.26 10.03
C PRO A 120 27.82 0.89 10.54
N GLU A 121 28.28 1.55 11.61
CA GLU A 121 29.56 1.29 12.25
C GLU A 121 29.66 -0.12 12.84
N ASP A 122 28.54 -0.67 13.32
CA ASP A 122 28.42 -2.00 13.95
C ASP A 122 28.17 -3.12 12.93
N ARG A 123 27.92 -2.78 11.66
CA ARG A 123 27.69 -3.77 10.60
C ARG A 123 29.00 -4.43 10.17
N PRO A 124 28.94 -5.68 9.66
CA PRO A 124 30.11 -6.36 9.12
C PRO A 124 30.86 -5.55 8.06
N LYS A 125 32.18 -5.63 8.07
CA LYS A 125 33.04 -4.99 7.04
C LYS A 125 33.28 -5.86 5.82
N LYS A 126 32.83 -7.11 5.87
CA LYS A 126 32.83 -8.11 4.79
C LYS A 126 31.65 -9.07 5.00
N GLN A 127 31.31 -9.85 3.99
CA GLN A 127 30.35 -10.94 4.11
C GLN A 127 30.80 -11.97 5.15
N LEU A 128 29.91 -12.33 6.09
CA LEU A 128 30.17 -13.28 7.17
C LEU A 128 29.43 -14.62 7.02
N ASN A 129 28.48 -14.71 6.09
CA ASN A 129 27.84 -15.96 5.69
C ASN A 129 28.50 -16.52 4.42
N ASP A 130 28.13 -17.74 4.06
CA ASP A 130 28.63 -18.51 2.92
C ASP A 130 27.65 -18.55 1.72
N LEU A 131 26.64 -17.66 1.71
CA LEU A 131 25.63 -17.60 0.66
C LEU A 131 26.20 -17.01 -0.64
N ASP A 132 25.79 -17.56 -1.80
CA ASP A 132 26.03 -16.93 -3.10
C ASP A 132 25.04 -15.78 -3.33
N LEU A 133 25.37 -14.59 -2.81
CA LEU A 133 24.46 -13.44 -2.81
C LEU A 133 23.97 -13.02 -4.20
N PRO A 134 24.82 -12.97 -5.26
CA PRO A 134 24.35 -12.70 -6.62
C PRO A 134 23.31 -13.68 -7.16
N ASN A 135 23.29 -14.92 -6.66
CA ASN A 135 22.37 -15.98 -7.08
C ASN A 135 21.22 -16.21 -6.08
N LEU A 136 21.03 -15.30 -5.12
CA LEU A 136 19.99 -15.38 -4.11
C LEU A 136 18.67 -14.79 -4.63
N PHE A 137 17.57 -15.51 -4.42
CA PHE A 137 16.23 -15.04 -4.77
C PHE A 137 15.52 -14.46 -3.55
N SER A 138 15.03 -13.24 -3.66
CA SER A 138 14.11 -12.65 -2.70
C SER A 138 12.67 -12.85 -3.18
N VAL A 139 11.96 -13.76 -2.52
CA VAL A 139 10.60 -14.18 -2.90
C VAL A 139 9.59 -13.60 -1.92
N THR A 140 8.59 -12.90 -2.44
CA THR A 140 7.51 -12.33 -1.62
C THR A 140 6.52 -13.40 -1.18
N LEU A 141 6.30 -13.50 0.13
CA LEU A 141 5.24 -14.30 0.74
C LEU A 141 4.10 -13.35 1.15
N ARG A 142 3.31 -12.95 0.13
CA ARG A 142 2.44 -11.76 0.16
C ARG A 142 1.54 -11.67 1.39
N ASP A 143 0.70 -12.68 1.60
CA ASP A 143 -0.35 -12.62 2.62
C ASP A 143 0.20 -12.85 4.04
N ALA A 144 1.39 -13.45 4.15
CA ALA A 144 2.11 -13.62 5.41
C ALA A 144 2.91 -12.37 5.83
N GLY A 145 3.02 -11.36 4.97
CA GLY A 145 3.82 -10.16 5.25
C GLY A 145 5.31 -10.47 5.43
N GLN A 146 5.80 -11.42 4.63
CA GLN A 146 7.14 -11.98 4.74
C GLN A 146 7.86 -11.98 3.39
N ILE A 147 9.17 -12.16 3.44
CA ILE A 147 9.95 -12.66 2.30
C ILE A 147 10.66 -13.97 2.66
N ALA A 148 10.90 -14.80 1.65
CA ALA A 148 11.85 -15.89 1.72
C ALA A 148 13.09 -15.53 0.91
N LEU A 149 14.26 -15.72 1.51
CA LEU A 149 15.53 -15.79 0.79
C LEU A 149 15.73 -17.26 0.38
N VAL A 150 15.84 -17.49 -0.93
CA VAL A 150 15.99 -18.82 -1.52
C VAL A 150 17.31 -18.88 -2.26
N ASP A 151 18.12 -19.87 -1.93
CA ASP A 151 19.39 -20.13 -2.60
C ASP A 151 19.16 -20.65 -4.02
N GLY A 152 19.74 -19.96 -5.01
CA GLY A 152 19.52 -20.23 -6.43
C GLY A 152 20.05 -21.59 -6.89
N ASP A 153 21.06 -22.15 -6.22
CA ASP A 153 21.69 -23.41 -6.61
C ASP A 153 21.03 -24.62 -5.98
N SER A 154 20.89 -24.61 -4.66
CA SER A 154 20.32 -25.71 -3.87
C SER A 154 18.79 -25.68 -3.81
N LYS A 155 18.16 -24.56 -4.17
CA LYS A 155 16.69 -24.33 -4.14
C LYS A 155 16.12 -24.41 -2.72
N LYS A 156 16.96 -24.24 -1.71
CA LYS A 156 16.56 -24.24 -0.30
C LYS A 156 16.21 -22.84 0.16
N ILE A 157 15.18 -22.73 1.01
CA ILE A 157 14.91 -21.51 1.76
C ILE A 157 16.02 -21.37 2.82
N VAL A 158 16.82 -20.30 2.73
CA VAL A 158 17.91 -20.03 3.68
C VAL A 158 17.46 -19.15 4.84
N LYS A 159 16.46 -18.30 4.61
CA LYS A 159 15.88 -17.44 5.65
C LYS A 159 14.47 -17.02 5.28
N VAL A 160 13.59 -16.93 6.26
CA VAL A 160 12.32 -16.20 6.15
C VAL A 160 12.42 -14.96 7.05
N ILE A 161 12.01 -13.80 6.53
CA ILE A 161 12.12 -12.51 7.23
C ILE A 161 10.73 -11.86 7.29
N ASP A 162 10.31 -11.53 8.50
CA ASP A 162 9.07 -10.80 8.76
C ASP A 162 9.25 -9.30 8.46
N THR A 163 8.35 -8.76 7.65
CA THR A 163 8.25 -7.32 7.35
C THR A 163 7.04 -6.69 8.01
N GLY A 164 6.06 -7.49 8.43
CA GLY A 164 4.86 -7.05 9.15
C GLY A 164 3.70 -6.63 8.24
N TYR A 165 3.92 -6.46 6.94
CA TYR A 165 2.85 -6.21 5.97
C TYR A 165 3.20 -6.78 4.59
N ALA A 166 2.20 -6.89 3.70
CA ALA A 166 2.39 -7.45 2.36
C ALA A 166 3.43 -6.67 1.55
N VAL A 167 4.60 -7.29 1.34
CA VAL A 167 5.67 -6.78 0.48
C VAL A 167 5.19 -6.71 -0.97
N HIS A 168 5.54 -5.64 -1.68
CA HIS A 168 5.21 -5.47 -3.08
C HIS A 168 6.39 -5.82 -4.00
N ILE A 169 7.57 -5.28 -3.69
CA ILE A 169 8.80 -5.54 -4.46
C ILE A 169 10.03 -5.58 -3.57
N SER A 170 11.02 -6.31 -4.06
CA SER A 170 12.41 -6.34 -3.58
C SER A 170 13.31 -5.59 -4.57
N ARG A 171 14.25 -4.78 -4.06
CA ARG A 171 15.29 -4.13 -4.86
C ARG A 171 16.65 -4.23 -4.19
N MET A 172 17.67 -4.43 -5.00
CA MET A 172 19.05 -4.46 -4.54
C MET A 172 19.68 -3.08 -4.61
N SER A 173 20.50 -2.77 -3.61
CA SER A 173 21.54 -1.75 -3.70
C SER A 173 22.54 -2.07 -4.81
N ALA A 174 23.22 -1.07 -5.34
CA ALA A 174 24.15 -1.25 -6.45
C ALA A 174 25.34 -2.17 -6.12
N SER A 175 25.80 -2.21 -4.86
CA SER A 175 26.85 -3.14 -4.44
C SER A 175 26.41 -4.59 -4.32
N GLY A 176 25.09 -4.85 -4.33
CA GLY A 176 24.51 -6.16 -4.02
C GLY A 176 24.48 -6.50 -2.53
N ARG A 177 24.92 -5.60 -1.63
CA ARG A 177 24.94 -5.87 -0.18
C ARG A 177 23.57 -5.71 0.48
N TYR A 178 22.88 -4.61 0.19
CA TYR A 178 21.63 -4.27 0.84
C TYR A 178 20.42 -4.62 -0.01
N LEU A 179 19.46 -5.30 0.61
CA LEU A 179 18.16 -5.62 0.05
C LEU A 179 17.12 -4.66 0.65
N HIS A 180 16.42 -3.94 -0.23
CA HIS A 180 15.36 -3.01 0.13
C HIS A 180 14.00 -3.61 -0.23
N LEU A 181 13.10 -3.63 0.74
CA LEU A 181 11.74 -4.10 0.59
C LEU A 181 10.79 -2.92 0.77
N ILE A 182 9.72 -2.85 -0.03
CA ILE A 182 8.61 -1.91 0.19
C ILE A 182 7.31 -2.69 0.38
N GLY A 183 6.68 -2.47 1.52
CA GLY A 183 5.33 -2.93 1.83
C GLY A 183 4.28 -2.07 1.12
N ARG A 184 3.12 -2.66 0.81
CA ARG A 184 1.98 -1.92 0.23
C ARG A 184 1.46 -0.81 1.14
N ASP A 185 1.74 -0.89 2.43
CA ASP A 185 1.49 0.11 3.47
C ASP A 185 2.60 1.19 3.55
N ALA A 186 3.52 1.27 2.58
CA ALA A 186 4.61 2.23 2.56
C ALA A 186 5.67 2.08 3.66
N ARG A 187 5.75 0.91 4.29
CA ARG A 187 6.89 0.54 5.12
C ARG A 187 8.07 0.09 4.24
N ILE A 188 9.26 0.59 4.52
CA ILE A 188 10.52 0.15 3.92
C ILE A 188 11.30 -0.61 4.98
N ASP A 189 11.81 -1.78 4.61
CA ASP A 189 12.78 -2.54 5.40
C ASP A 189 14.09 -2.66 4.61
N MET A 190 15.21 -2.35 5.26
CA MET A 190 16.56 -2.52 4.72
C MET A 190 17.22 -3.72 5.39
N ILE A 191 17.65 -4.70 4.60
CA ILE A 191 18.29 -5.93 5.07
C ILE A 191 19.76 -5.92 4.67
N ASP A 192 20.67 -6.18 5.62
CA ASP A 192 22.09 -6.39 5.33
C ASP A 192 22.33 -7.88 5.05
N LEU A 193 22.68 -8.20 3.80
CA LEU A 193 22.95 -9.57 3.38
C LEU A 193 24.34 -10.07 3.82
N TRP A 194 25.21 -9.22 4.38
CA TRP A 194 26.55 -9.63 4.83
C TRP A 194 26.61 -10.15 6.25
N ALA A 195 25.56 -9.96 7.05
CA ALA A 195 25.49 -10.51 8.40
C ALA A 195 25.54 -12.05 8.40
N LYS A 196 26.00 -12.66 9.50
CA LYS A 196 26.03 -14.13 9.64
C LYS A 196 24.68 -14.76 9.29
N GLU A 197 23.60 -14.09 9.70
CA GLU A 197 22.27 -14.31 9.18
C GLU A 197 21.77 -12.99 8.59
N PRO A 198 21.30 -12.94 7.33
CA PRO A 198 20.69 -11.75 6.77
C PRO A 198 19.58 -11.22 7.67
N THR A 199 19.67 -9.94 8.05
CA THR A 199 18.77 -9.34 9.06
C THR A 199 18.41 -7.91 8.71
N LYS A 200 17.25 -7.46 9.19
CA LYS A 200 16.81 -6.08 9.05
C LYS A 200 17.72 -5.15 9.87
N VAL A 201 18.29 -4.15 9.22
CA VAL A 201 19.20 -3.16 9.85
C VAL A 201 18.57 -1.78 9.99
N ALA A 202 17.51 -1.49 9.24
CA ALA A 202 16.70 -0.28 9.40
C ALA A 202 15.28 -0.49 8.86
N GLU A 203 14.33 0.27 9.41
CA GLU A 203 12.95 0.35 8.95
C GLU A 203 12.45 1.80 9.00
N ILE A 204 11.60 2.20 8.05
CA ILE A 204 10.94 3.51 8.03
C ILE A 204 9.59 3.40 7.30
N LYS A 205 8.61 4.23 7.64
CA LYS A 205 7.36 4.37 6.90
C LYS A 205 7.32 5.73 6.21
N ILE A 206 7.07 5.74 4.90
CA ILE A 206 7.13 6.95 4.05
C ILE A 206 5.76 7.47 3.62
N GLY A 207 4.69 6.80 4.03
CA GLY A 207 3.32 7.15 3.64
C GLY A 207 2.30 6.17 4.20
N ILE A 208 1.11 6.19 3.62
CA ILE A 208 0.01 5.30 3.95
C ILE A 208 -0.07 4.14 2.94
N GLU A 209 0.17 4.43 1.66
CA GLU A 209 0.10 3.44 0.59
C GLU A 209 1.25 3.65 -0.41
N ALA A 210 2.02 2.61 -0.73
CA ALA A 210 3.13 2.69 -1.68
C ALA A 210 3.30 1.41 -2.49
N ARG A 211 4.04 1.49 -3.59
CA ARG A 211 4.34 0.34 -4.47
C ARG A 211 5.76 0.30 -4.99
N SER A 212 6.57 1.33 -4.73
CA SER A 212 7.87 1.45 -5.37
C SER A 212 8.96 1.85 -4.39
N VAL A 213 10.12 1.23 -4.57
CA VAL A 213 11.40 1.56 -3.96
C VAL A 213 12.50 1.28 -4.98
N GLU A 214 13.59 2.02 -4.96
CA GLU A 214 14.79 1.77 -5.77
C GLU A 214 16.04 2.34 -5.08
N SER A 215 17.22 1.86 -5.46
CA SER A 215 18.52 2.35 -4.98
C SER A 215 19.26 3.18 -6.01
N SER A 216 20.20 4.00 -5.57
CA SER A 216 21.11 4.73 -6.46
C SER A 216 22.06 3.77 -7.20
N LYS A 217 22.00 3.79 -8.54
CA LYS A 217 22.79 2.90 -9.44
C LYS A 217 23.78 3.64 -10.35
N PHE A 218 23.88 4.96 -10.24
CA PHE A 218 24.87 5.72 -11.00
C PHE A 218 26.28 5.48 -10.43
N LYS A 219 27.28 5.36 -11.32
CA LYS A 219 28.66 5.09 -10.93
C LYS A 219 29.17 6.15 -9.93
N GLY A 220 29.69 5.72 -8.80
CA GLY A 220 30.16 6.59 -7.71
C GLY A 220 29.09 6.93 -6.65
N TYR A 221 27.85 6.48 -6.85
CA TYR A 221 26.73 6.64 -5.92
C TYR A 221 26.25 5.31 -5.36
N GLU A 222 27.08 4.26 -5.41
CA GLU A 222 26.75 2.96 -4.87
C GLU A 222 26.39 3.08 -3.38
N ASP A 223 25.23 2.52 -3.02
CA ASP A 223 24.68 2.45 -1.65
C ASP A 223 24.48 3.81 -0.95
N ARG A 224 24.38 4.91 -1.71
CA ARG A 224 24.21 6.26 -1.16
C ARG A 224 22.77 6.62 -0.82
N TYR A 225 21.81 6.25 -1.68
CA TYR A 225 20.42 6.66 -1.56
C TYR A 225 19.46 5.52 -1.85
N THR A 226 18.30 5.60 -1.21
CA THR A 226 17.14 4.75 -1.49
C THR A 226 15.94 5.67 -1.67
N ILE A 227 15.24 5.56 -2.78
CA ILE A 227 14.05 6.35 -3.09
C ILE A 227 12.81 5.47 -3.02
N ALA A 228 11.70 5.98 -2.49
CA ALA A 228 10.41 5.32 -2.50
C ALA A 228 9.29 6.24 -2.99
N GLY A 229 8.33 5.67 -3.70
CA GLY A 229 7.16 6.38 -4.23
C GLY A 229 5.86 5.88 -3.60
N ALA A 230 5.08 6.83 -3.07
CA ALA A 230 3.79 6.59 -2.44
C ALA A 230 2.63 6.93 -3.40
N TYR A 231 1.55 6.16 -3.27
CA TYR A 231 0.23 6.52 -3.81
C TYR A 231 -0.46 7.53 -2.89
N TRP A 232 -0.33 7.34 -1.57
CA TRP A 232 -0.80 8.31 -0.60
C TRP A 232 0.18 8.53 0.57
N PRO A 233 0.52 9.79 0.89
CA PRO A 233 0.26 10.97 0.07
C PRO A 233 0.91 10.86 -1.32
N PRO A 234 0.49 11.65 -2.33
CA PRO A 234 1.11 11.65 -3.65
C PRO A 234 2.53 12.24 -3.60
N GLN A 235 3.51 11.46 -3.16
CA GLN A 235 4.86 11.94 -2.85
C GLN A 235 5.95 10.90 -3.13
N ILE A 236 7.19 11.38 -3.14
CA ILE A 236 8.41 10.56 -3.08
C ILE A 236 9.19 10.90 -1.79
N ALA A 237 9.93 9.93 -1.28
CA ALA A 237 10.88 10.09 -0.18
C ALA A 237 12.23 9.51 -0.59
N ILE A 238 13.32 10.15 -0.15
CA ILE A 238 14.72 9.75 -0.40
C ILE A 238 15.44 9.70 0.94
#